data_AF-A0A2U0S0E1-F1
#
_entry.id   AF-A0A2U0S0E1-F1
#
_cell.length_a   1.000
_cell.length_b   1.000
_cell.length_c   1.000
_cell.angle_alpha   90.00
_cell.angle_beta   90.00
_cell.angle_gamma   90.00
#
_symmetry.space_group_name_H-M   'P 1'
#
loop_
_entity.id
_entity.type
_entity.pdbx_description
1 polymer ?
#
loop_
_entity_poly.entity_id
_entity_poly.type
_entity_poly.pdbx_seq_one_letter_code
_entity_poly.pdbx_strand_id
1 'polypeptide(L)'
;MLLLSNVCLCDFTADDFCVYTQKGRVLHTKTAEMLAKIAVVHAAAGADVVAPAAMADGQVKHIRSALDLEGLDDVAIMSYIKTDSCLFEPFFKAMTNSDVPRKGVDSSKFRADIINEKMFMQKVALDIDEGVDIIIVKPALTNLDHILRIKQNYPSIPIAAYQVSGEYAMIQTSSDAGLLNKEAVLNETLCSIKRAGADMMLTYHALEVAKILKENR
;
A
#
# COMPACT_ATOMS: atom_id res chain seq x y z
N MET A 1 -5.91 19.50 5.72
CA MET A 1 -5.38 18.59 4.70
C MET A 1 -4.41 17.67 5.42
N LEU A 2 -4.49 16.36 5.20
CA LEU A 2 -3.53 15.40 5.75
C LEU A 2 -2.54 15.03 4.63
N LEU A 3 -1.25 15.06 4.92
CA LEU A 3 -0.17 14.74 4.01
C LEU A 3 0.37 13.34 4.30
N LEU A 4 0.01 12.40 3.44
CA LEU A 4 0.54 11.04 3.46
C LEU A 4 1.72 10.96 2.49
N SER A 5 2.87 10.52 2.97
CA SER A 5 4.07 10.37 2.15
C SER A 5 4.47 8.91 1.98
N ASN A 6 4.59 8.47 0.73
CA ASN A 6 5.06 7.12 0.41
C ASN A 6 6.57 7.01 0.70
N VAL A 7 6.97 6.00 1.47
CA VAL A 7 8.37 5.73 1.83
C VAL A 7 8.82 4.46 1.13
N CYS A 8 9.70 4.59 0.14
CA CYS A 8 10.18 3.48 -0.66
C CYS A 8 11.53 3.83 -1.29
N LEU A 9 12.27 2.81 -1.75
CA LEU A 9 13.55 3.00 -2.45
C LEU A 9 13.40 3.06 -3.97
N CYS A 10 12.30 2.57 -4.53
CA CYS A 10 12.19 2.34 -5.98
C CYS A 10 12.24 3.62 -6.83
N ASP A 11 12.02 4.78 -6.24
CA ASP A 11 12.11 6.08 -6.93
C ASP A 11 13.54 6.67 -6.88
N PHE A 12 14.45 6.03 -6.13
CA PHE A 12 15.78 6.55 -5.80
C PHE A 12 16.93 5.55 -6.09
N THR A 13 16.60 4.32 -6.47
CA THR A 13 17.60 3.28 -6.83
C THR A 13 17.72 3.14 -8.33
N ALA A 14 18.94 2.99 -8.85
CA ALA A 14 19.19 2.76 -10.28
C ALA A 14 18.49 1.51 -10.84
N ASP A 15 18.18 0.53 -9.99
CA ASP A 15 17.53 -0.72 -10.38
C ASP A 15 15.99 -0.70 -10.17
N ASP A 16 15.41 0.44 -9.78
CA ASP A 16 13.97 0.64 -9.50
C ASP A 16 13.35 -0.38 -8.53
N PHE A 17 14.15 -0.94 -7.62
CA PHE A 17 13.71 -1.90 -6.61
C PHE A 17 13.37 -1.22 -5.30
N CYS A 18 12.33 -1.73 -4.65
CA CYS A 18 11.89 -1.24 -3.35
C CYS A 18 12.86 -1.59 -2.20
N VAL A 19 13.79 -2.53 -2.43
CA VAL A 19 14.64 -3.13 -1.41
C VAL A 19 16.07 -3.30 -1.91
N TYR A 20 17.03 -3.26 -1.00
CA TYR A 20 18.39 -3.69 -1.32
C TYR A 20 18.46 -5.21 -1.44
N THR A 21 19.23 -5.70 -2.41
CA THR A 21 19.45 -7.14 -2.58
C THR A 21 20.93 -7.49 -2.69
N GLN A 22 21.26 -8.72 -2.30
CA GLN A 22 22.58 -9.30 -2.49
C GLN A 22 22.43 -10.79 -2.74
N LYS A 23 23.05 -11.29 -3.83
CA LYS A 23 23.00 -12.71 -4.23
C LYS A 23 21.55 -13.27 -4.28
N GLY A 24 20.61 -12.46 -4.80
CA GLY A 24 19.21 -12.84 -4.94
C GLY A 24 18.40 -12.91 -3.65
N ARG A 25 18.92 -12.37 -2.53
CA ARG A 25 18.21 -12.23 -1.25
C ARG A 25 17.99 -10.76 -0.91
N VAL A 26 16.90 -10.48 -0.21
CA VAL A 26 16.59 -9.15 0.31
C VAL A 26 17.41 -8.88 1.55
N LEU A 27 18.03 -7.70 1.60
CA LEU A 27 18.74 -7.20 2.78
C LEU A 27 17.77 -6.39 3.64
N HIS A 28 16.96 -7.09 4.44
CA HIS A 28 15.87 -6.50 5.23
C HIS A 28 16.33 -5.36 6.13
N THR A 29 17.29 -5.61 7.02
CA THR A 29 17.82 -4.59 7.94
C THR A 29 18.36 -3.37 7.21
N LYS A 30 19.23 -3.57 6.20
CA LYS A 30 19.79 -2.48 5.40
C LYS A 30 18.70 -1.66 4.69
N THR A 31 17.65 -2.33 4.24
CA THR A 31 16.50 -1.68 3.60
C THR A 31 15.71 -0.86 4.62
N ALA A 32 15.35 -1.46 5.77
CA ALA A 32 14.63 -0.81 6.86
C ALA A 32 15.37 0.43 7.40
N GLU A 33 16.69 0.35 7.58
CA GLU A 33 17.53 1.49 7.98
C GLU A 33 17.45 2.66 6.99
N MET A 34 17.41 2.39 5.68
CA MET A 34 17.29 3.44 4.68
C MET A 34 15.88 4.02 4.62
N LEU A 35 14.85 3.18 4.72
CA LEU A 35 13.46 3.63 4.79
C LEU A 35 13.23 4.53 6.00
N ALA A 36 13.84 4.21 7.15
CA ALA A 36 13.79 5.05 8.34
C ALA A 36 14.37 6.45 8.10
N LYS A 37 15.53 6.55 7.42
CA LYS A 37 16.12 7.85 7.05
C LYS A 37 15.21 8.66 6.12
N ILE A 38 14.60 8.00 5.13
CA ILE A 38 13.66 8.65 4.21
C ILE A 38 12.41 9.13 4.97
N ALA A 39 11.87 8.29 5.87
CA ALA A 39 10.70 8.63 6.68
C ALA A 39 10.95 9.87 7.55
N VAL A 40 12.10 9.94 8.23
CA VAL A 40 12.50 11.13 9.01
C VAL A 40 12.55 12.38 8.12
N VAL A 41 13.14 12.29 6.93
CA VAL A 41 13.20 13.43 5.99
C VAL A 41 11.80 13.88 5.58
N HIS A 42 10.91 12.94 5.26
CA HIS A 42 9.53 13.25 4.87
C HIS A 42 8.74 13.88 6.03
N ALA A 43 8.89 13.32 7.24
CA ALA A 43 8.26 13.82 8.46
C ALA A 43 8.76 15.23 8.83
N ALA A 44 10.07 15.46 8.81
CA ALA A 44 10.67 16.78 9.05
C ALA A 44 10.26 17.82 7.99
N ALA A 45 9.89 17.38 6.79
CA ALA A 45 9.33 18.25 5.75
C ALA A 45 7.81 18.51 5.90
N GLY A 46 7.15 17.92 6.90
CA GLY A 46 5.74 18.16 7.25
C GLY A 46 4.78 17.05 6.85
N ALA A 47 5.25 15.82 6.59
CA ALA A 47 4.34 14.68 6.41
C ALA A 47 3.67 14.30 7.74
N ASP A 48 2.33 14.29 7.76
CA ASP A 48 1.53 13.85 8.92
C ASP A 48 1.58 12.32 9.08
N VAL A 49 1.78 11.61 7.96
CA VAL A 49 1.79 10.14 7.92
C VAL A 49 2.88 9.66 6.96
N VAL A 50 3.69 8.70 7.39
CA VAL A 50 4.66 8.01 6.54
C VAL A 50 4.17 6.60 6.21
N ALA A 51 4.24 6.23 4.94
CA ALA A 51 3.66 4.99 4.44
C ALA A 51 4.72 4.08 3.77
N PRO A 52 5.38 3.18 4.52
CA PRO A 52 6.45 2.34 3.99
C PRO A 52 5.94 1.21 3.08
N ALA A 53 6.31 1.27 1.80
CA ALA A 53 5.75 0.39 0.76
C ALA A 53 6.67 -0.77 0.32
N ALA A 54 7.82 -0.92 0.98
CA ALA A 54 8.87 -1.83 0.53
C ALA A 54 8.63 -3.31 0.87
N MET A 55 7.82 -3.59 1.89
CA MET A 55 7.60 -4.93 2.47
C MET A 55 8.86 -5.55 3.09
N ALA A 56 9.81 -4.72 3.55
CA ALA A 56 10.97 -5.23 4.25
C ALA A 56 10.60 -5.50 5.71
N ASP A 57 10.72 -6.77 6.15
CA ASP A 57 10.60 -7.14 7.56
C ASP A 57 11.46 -6.21 8.45
N GLY A 58 10.90 -5.72 9.56
CA GLY A 58 11.54 -4.73 10.44
C GLY A 58 11.32 -3.27 10.06
N GLN A 59 10.72 -2.96 8.91
CA GLN A 59 10.61 -1.57 8.43
C GLN A 59 9.85 -0.67 9.40
N VAL A 60 8.76 -1.16 10.00
CA VAL A 60 7.90 -0.36 10.90
C VAL A 60 8.69 -0.01 12.15
N LYS A 61 9.34 -1.00 12.77
CA LYS A 61 10.14 -0.78 13.97
C LYS A 61 11.28 0.20 13.76
N HIS A 62 12.00 0.10 12.63
CA HIS A 62 13.12 1.00 12.34
C HIS A 62 12.62 2.43 12.07
N ILE A 63 11.50 2.58 11.36
CA ILE A 63 10.89 3.88 11.12
C ILE A 63 10.42 4.50 12.43
N ARG A 64 9.66 3.77 13.26
CA ARG A 64 9.17 4.26 14.55
C ARG A 64 10.32 4.72 15.44
N SER A 65 11.35 3.87 15.59
CA SER A 65 12.54 4.20 16.39
C SER A 65 13.25 5.46 15.88
N ALA A 66 13.37 5.64 14.57
CA ALA A 66 14.04 6.81 14.00
C ALA A 66 13.22 8.10 14.16
N LEU A 67 11.90 8.02 13.97
CA LEU A 67 11.01 9.16 14.20
C LEU A 67 11.06 9.60 15.67
N ASP A 68 11.01 8.65 16.61
CA ASP A 68 11.04 8.96 18.05
C ASP A 68 12.35 9.62 18.48
N LEU A 69 13.48 9.16 17.93
CA LEU A 69 14.79 9.74 18.20
C LEU A 69 14.91 11.19 17.74
N GLU A 70 14.18 11.56 16.70
CA GLU A 70 14.15 12.92 16.14
C GLU A 70 13.00 13.78 16.74
N GLY A 71 12.25 13.24 17.71
CA GLY A 71 11.13 13.94 18.36
C GLY A 71 9.88 14.07 17.46
N LEU A 72 9.71 13.16 16.51
CA LEU A 72 8.59 13.09 15.55
C LEU A 72 7.61 11.97 15.95
N ASP A 73 7.32 11.86 17.25
CA ASP A 73 6.50 10.79 17.83
C ASP A 73 5.01 10.86 17.44
N ASP A 74 4.55 12.02 16.97
CA ASP A 74 3.20 12.29 16.51
C ASP A 74 2.93 11.87 15.05
N VAL A 75 3.99 11.60 14.28
CA VAL A 75 3.86 11.15 12.88
C VAL A 75 3.42 9.69 12.83
N ALA A 76 2.28 9.44 12.19
CA ALA A 76 1.72 8.10 12.09
C ALA A 76 2.42 7.24 11.03
N ILE A 77 2.46 5.93 11.25
CA ILE A 77 3.00 4.94 10.33
C ILE A 77 1.86 4.14 9.71
N MET A 78 1.78 4.22 8.38
CA MET A 78 0.75 3.56 7.58
C MET A 78 1.38 2.49 6.67
N SER A 79 1.61 1.29 7.21
CA SER A 79 2.41 0.25 6.52
C SER A 79 1.61 -0.51 5.46
N TYR A 80 2.24 -0.79 4.33
CA TYR A 80 1.64 -1.60 3.28
C TYR A 80 1.80 -3.09 3.58
N ILE A 81 0.71 -3.85 3.45
CA ILE A 81 0.70 -5.29 3.24
C ILE A 81 0.27 -5.53 1.79
N LYS A 82 1.26 -5.85 0.96
CA LYS A 82 1.14 -5.92 -0.49
C LYS A 82 1.23 -7.37 -0.97
N THR A 83 0.20 -7.86 -1.66
CA THR A 83 0.27 -9.12 -2.39
C THR A 83 0.94 -8.94 -3.75
N ASP A 84 1.59 -10.00 -4.25
CA ASP A 84 2.15 -9.94 -5.60
C ASP A 84 1.03 -10.04 -6.65
N SER A 85 0.85 -8.98 -7.43
CA SER A 85 -0.34 -8.81 -8.28
C SER A 85 0.02 -8.17 -9.62
N CYS A 86 -0.59 -8.67 -10.69
CA CYS A 86 -0.54 -8.06 -12.01
C CYS A 86 -1.28 -6.72 -12.08
N LEU A 87 -2.14 -6.40 -11.11
CA LEU A 87 -2.93 -5.16 -11.09
C LEU A 87 -2.07 -3.90 -10.85
N PHE A 88 -0.76 -4.04 -10.60
CA PHE A 88 0.18 -2.92 -10.55
C PHE A 88 0.71 -2.51 -11.92
N GLU A 89 0.51 -3.31 -12.97
CA GLU A 89 1.07 -3.03 -14.30
C GLU A 89 0.71 -1.65 -14.86
N PRO A 90 -0.56 -1.16 -14.78
CA PRO A 90 -0.88 0.16 -15.31
C PRO A 90 -0.17 1.30 -14.58
N PHE A 91 0.08 1.15 -13.27
CA PHE A 91 0.88 2.12 -12.51
C PHE A 91 2.32 2.16 -13.01
N PHE A 92 2.94 0.99 -13.23
CA PHE A 92 4.31 0.97 -13.75
C PHE A 92 4.41 1.57 -15.15
N LYS A 93 3.48 1.22 -16.05
CA LYS A 93 3.39 1.83 -17.39
C LYS A 93 3.24 3.36 -17.35
N ALA A 94 2.54 3.89 -16.33
CA ALA A 94 2.37 5.34 -16.16
C ALA A 94 3.57 6.04 -15.51
N MET A 95 4.32 5.35 -14.65
CA MET A 95 5.42 5.94 -13.86
C MET A 95 6.80 5.77 -14.50
N THR A 96 6.99 4.75 -15.34
CA THR A 96 8.30 4.48 -15.96
C THR A 96 8.29 4.94 -17.42
N ASN A 97 9.26 5.79 -17.80
CA ASN A 97 9.61 6.00 -19.22
C ASN A 97 10.34 4.79 -19.84
N SER A 98 10.46 3.69 -19.09
CA SER A 98 11.21 2.49 -19.46
C SER A 98 10.23 1.40 -19.89
N ASP A 99 10.29 1.00 -21.16
CA ASP A 99 9.64 -0.21 -21.69
C ASP A 99 10.29 -1.50 -21.15
N VAL A 100 11.27 -1.40 -20.24
CA VAL A 100 11.99 -2.54 -19.70
C VAL A 100 11.24 -3.04 -18.45
N PRO A 101 10.75 -4.29 -18.44
CA PRO A 101 10.22 -4.90 -17.22
C PRO A 101 11.28 -4.80 -16.11
N ARG A 102 10.89 -4.52 -14.86
CA ARG A 102 11.82 -4.52 -13.73
C ARG A 102 12.54 -5.88 -13.67
N LYS A 103 13.78 -5.94 -14.18
CA LYS A 103 14.57 -7.17 -14.32
C LYS A 103 15.48 -7.31 -13.10
N GLY A 104 15.44 -8.46 -12.43
CA GLY A 104 16.51 -8.85 -11.49
C GLY A 104 16.08 -9.28 -10.09
N VAL A 105 14.88 -8.92 -9.62
CA VAL A 105 14.37 -9.37 -8.32
C VAL A 105 12.93 -9.84 -8.46
N ASP A 106 12.74 -11.13 -8.19
CA ASP A 106 11.44 -11.76 -8.04
C ASP A 106 10.71 -11.14 -6.85
N SER A 107 9.61 -10.42 -7.12
CA SER A 107 8.83 -9.71 -6.10
C SER A 107 8.18 -10.65 -5.09
N SER A 108 7.97 -11.92 -5.44
CA SER A 108 7.47 -12.94 -4.52
C SER A 108 8.39 -13.17 -3.32
N LYS A 109 9.66 -12.74 -3.40
CA LYS A 109 10.64 -12.88 -2.29
C LYS A 109 10.42 -11.92 -1.13
N PHE A 110 9.60 -10.88 -1.31
CA PHE A 110 9.32 -9.91 -0.25
C PHE A 110 7.85 -9.52 -0.14
N ARG A 111 7.10 -9.57 -1.25
CA ARG A 111 5.63 -9.37 -1.22
C ARG A 111 4.94 -10.58 -0.61
N ALA A 112 3.73 -10.35 -0.11
CA ALA A 112 2.88 -11.45 0.30
C ALA A 112 2.47 -12.28 -0.93
N ASP A 113 2.50 -13.59 -0.80
CA ASP A 113 1.95 -14.51 -1.78
C ASP A 113 0.43 -14.39 -1.75
N ILE A 114 -0.17 -14.28 -2.93
CA ILE A 114 -1.62 -14.09 -3.12
C ILE A 114 -2.45 -15.27 -2.59
N ILE A 115 -1.89 -16.49 -2.52
CA ILE A 115 -2.60 -17.67 -2.00
C ILE A 115 -2.26 -18.00 -0.54
N ASN A 116 -1.14 -17.49 -0.01
CA ASN A 116 -0.64 -17.88 1.31
C ASN A 116 -1.19 -16.96 2.42
N GLU A 117 -2.41 -17.25 2.84
CA GLU A 117 -3.11 -16.52 3.90
C GLU A 117 -2.34 -16.45 5.21
N LYS A 118 -1.69 -17.53 5.63
CA LYS A 118 -0.92 -17.56 6.87
C LYS A 118 0.24 -16.57 6.83
N MET A 119 0.98 -16.54 5.71
CA MET A 119 2.09 -15.62 5.55
C MET A 119 1.61 -14.16 5.51
N PHE A 120 0.47 -13.89 4.85
CA PHE A 120 -0.14 -12.58 4.85
C PHE A 120 -0.46 -12.11 6.27
N MET A 121 -1.14 -12.95 7.07
CA MET A 121 -1.50 -12.62 8.45
C MET A 121 -0.29 -12.55 9.38
N GLN A 122 0.79 -13.30 9.11
CA GLN A 122 2.06 -13.15 9.83
C GLN A 122 2.72 -11.79 9.58
N LYS A 123 2.69 -11.29 8.34
CA LYS A 123 3.22 -9.95 8.03
C LYS A 123 2.38 -8.85 8.68
N VAL A 124 1.05 -9.00 8.69
CA VAL A 124 0.14 -8.12 9.44
C VAL A 124 0.50 -8.10 10.92
N ALA A 125 0.63 -9.28 11.55
CA ALA A 125 0.96 -9.39 12.96
C ALA A 125 2.33 -8.75 13.28
N LEU A 126 3.33 -8.96 12.42
CA LEU A 126 4.65 -8.35 12.56
C LEU A 126 4.56 -6.82 12.57
N ASP A 127 3.90 -6.21 11.58
CA ASP A 127 3.78 -4.75 11.52
C ASP A 127 3.03 -4.19 12.75
N ILE A 128 2.03 -4.92 13.26
CA ILE A 128 1.31 -4.56 14.50
C ILE A 128 2.24 -4.63 15.71
N ASP A 129 2.97 -5.72 15.88
CA ASP A 129 3.93 -5.90 16.98
C ASP A 129 5.09 -4.88 16.92
N GLU A 130 5.40 -4.39 15.72
CA GLU A 130 6.39 -3.34 15.48
C GLU A 130 5.87 -1.91 15.69
N GLY A 131 4.56 -1.73 15.94
CA GLY A 131 3.95 -0.45 16.27
C GLY A 131 3.36 0.32 15.07
N VAL A 132 2.77 -0.38 14.10
CA VAL A 132 2.04 0.28 13.00
C VAL A 132 0.75 0.92 13.50
N ASP A 133 0.45 2.13 13.02
CA ASP A 133 -0.80 2.83 13.36
C ASP A 133 -1.95 2.43 12.43
N ILE A 134 -1.65 2.20 11.14
CA ILE A 134 -2.63 1.90 10.10
C ILE A 134 -2.07 0.86 9.14
N ILE A 135 -2.88 -0.13 8.75
CA ILE A 135 -2.51 -1.12 7.73
C ILE A 135 -3.12 -0.74 6.38
N ILE A 136 -2.33 -0.73 5.32
CA ILE A 136 -2.81 -0.66 3.93
C ILE A 136 -2.83 -2.06 3.33
N VAL A 137 -3.99 -2.56 2.92
CA VAL A 137 -4.08 -3.76 2.07
C VAL A 137 -4.04 -3.36 0.60
N LYS A 138 -3.13 -3.98 -0.18
CA LYS A 138 -2.89 -3.64 -1.58
C LYS A 138 -2.62 -4.88 -2.45
N PRO A 139 -3.40 -5.16 -3.51
CA PRO A 139 -4.62 -4.47 -3.99
C PRO A 139 -5.83 -4.61 -3.06
N ALA A 140 -6.90 -3.84 -3.31
CA ALA A 140 -8.09 -3.88 -2.46
C ALA A 140 -9.06 -5.02 -2.83
N LEU A 141 -9.53 -5.05 -4.09
CA LEU A 141 -10.63 -5.92 -4.54
C LEU A 141 -10.25 -7.40 -4.51
N THR A 142 -9.01 -7.73 -4.87
CA THR A 142 -8.52 -9.12 -4.84
C THR A 142 -8.11 -9.60 -3.46
N ASN A 143 -8.26 -8.77 -2.41
CA ASN A 143 -7.87 -9.10 -1.04
C ASN A 143 -8.98 -8.73 -0.03
N LEU A 144 -10.25 -8.71 -0.44
CA LEU A 144 -11.38 -8.40 0.46
C LEU A 144 -11.48 -9.40 1.63
N ASP A 145 -11.15 -10.66 1.39
CA ASP A 145 -11.10 -11.70 2.42
C ASP A 145 -9.96 -11.44 3.42
N HIS A 146 -8.80 -10.96 2.97
CA HIS A 146 -7.72 -10.53 3.86
C HIS A 146 -8.11 -9.29 4.67
N ILE A 147 -8.75 -8.29 4.07
CA ILE A 147 -9.28 -7.12 4.80
C ILE A 147 -10.22 -7.58 5.92
N LEU A 148 -11.15 -8.49 5.60
CA LEU A 148 -12.08 -9.06 6.57
C LEU A 148 -11.36 -9.80 7.70
N ARG A 149 -10.37 -10.63 7.38
CA ARG A 149 -9.58 -11.37 8.38
C ARG A 149 -8.79 -10.41 9.28
N ILE A 150 -8.16 -9.37 8.74
CA ILE A 150 -7.48 -8.36 9.56
C ILE A 150 -8.50 -7.72 10.51
N LYS A 151 -9.65 -7.27 10.01
CA LYS A 151 -10.66 -6.59 10.83
C LYS A 151 -11.23 -7.49 11.93
N GLN A 152 -11.37 -8.78 11.68
CA GLN A 152 -11.84 -9.76 12.65
C GLN A 152 -10.82 -10.07 13.74
N ASN A 153 -9.53 -10.16 13.39
CA ASN A 153 -8.46 -10.50 14.34
C ASN A 153 -7.92 -9.27 15.09
N TYR A 154 -7.92 -8.10 14.45
CA TYR A 154 -7.36 -6.85 14.96
C TYR A 154 -8.37 -5.69 14.81
N PRO A 155 -9.53 -5.74 15.49
CA PRO A 155 -10.63 -4.80 15.27
C PRO A 155 -10.27 -3.34 15.60
N SER A 156 -9.27 -3.13 16.46
CA SER A 156 -8.78 -1.81 16.86
C SER A 156 -7.83 -1.17 15.86
N ILE A 157 -7.28 -1.93 14.91
CA ILE A 157 -6.35 -1.41 13.91
C ILE A 157 -7.15 -0.83 12.73
N PRO A 158 -6.99 0.47 12.41
CA PRO A 158 -7.56 1.04 11.20
C PRO A 158 -6.98 0.39 9.94
N ILE A 159 -7.86 0.10 8.99
CA ILE A 159 -7.48 -0.52 7.72
C ILE A 159 -7.76 0.46 6.59
N ALA A 160 -6.74 0.75 5.81
CA ALA A 160 -6.89 1.36 4.49
C ALA A 160 -6.82 0.29 3.41
N ALA A 161 -7.65 0.44 2.38
CA ALA A 161 -7.60 -0.42 1.20
C ALA A 161 -7.17 0.42 -0.01
N TYR A 162 -6.14 -0.04 -0.73
CA TYR A 162 -5.69 0.64 -1.94
C TYR A 162 -6.36 0.02 -3.16
N GLN A 163 -7.32 0.75 -3.75
CA GLN A 163 -7.87 0.44 -5.08
C GLN A 163 -6.86 0.82 -6.16
N VAL A 164 -6.10 -0.17 -6.64
CA VAL A 164 -4.89 0.06 -7.44
C VAL A 164 -5.20 0.40 -8.89
N SER A 165 -4.15 0.75 -9.63
CA SER A 165 -4.23 1.19 -11.03
C SER A 165 -4.89 0.17 -11.95
N GLY A 166 -4.69 -1.13 -11.73
CA GLY A 166 -5.36 -2.20 -12.47
C GLY A 166 -6.86 -2.26 -12.20
N GLU A 167 -7.27 -2.08 -10.95
CA GLU A 167 -8.69 -2.07 -10.56
C GLU A 167 -9.39 -0.82 -11.13
N TYR A 168 -8.71 0.34 -11.08
CA TYR A 168 -9.14 1.56 -11.77
C TYR A 168 -9.30 1.33 -13.29
N ALA A 169 -8.29 0.75 -13.94
CA ALA A 169 -8.31 0.49 -15.38
C ALA A 169 -9.41 -0.50 -15.76
N MET A 170 -9.65 -1.55 -14.97
CA MET A 170 -10.75 -2.48 -15.18
C MET A 170 -12.12 -1.77 -15.18
N ILE A 171 -12.35 -0.88 -14.23
CA ILE A 171 -13.59 -0.07 -14.16
C ILE A 171 -13.68 0.84 -15.39
N GLN A 172 -12.64 1.63 -15.66
CA GLN A 172 -12.64 2.60 -16.74
C GLN A 172 -12.84 1.93 -18.11
N THR A 173 -12.06 0.90 -18.42
CA THR A 173 -12.12 0.22 -19.74
C THR A 173 -13.43 -0.52 -19.95
N SER A 174 -13.97 -1.21 -18.93
CA SER A 174 -15.26 -1.90 -19.07
C SER A 174 -16.42 -0.93 -19.28
N SER A 175 -16.36 0.25 -18.65
CA SER A 175 -17.35 1.30 -18.85
C SER A 175 -17.22 2.01 -20.19
N ASP A 176 -16.01 2.32 -20.63
CA ASP A 176 -15.77 2.93 -21.95
C ASP A 176 -16.21 2.00 -23.09
N ALA A 177 -16.10 0.69 -22.89
CA ALA A 177 -16.62 -0.32 -23.81
C ALA A 177 -18.15 -0.51 -23.75
N GLY A 178 -18.85 0.22 -22.87
CA GLY A 178 -20.30 0.11 -22.70
C GLY A 178 -20.76 -1.19 -22.04
N LEU A 179 -19.85 -1.96 -21.43
CA LEU A 179 -20.17 -3.26 -20.80
C LEU A 179 -20.75 -3.09 -19.41
N LEU A 180 -20.27 -2.08 -18.66
CA LEU A 180 -20.71 -1.79 -17.29
C LEU A 180 -21.01 -0.30 -17.12
N ASN A 181 -22.07 0.01 -16.39
CA ASN A 181 -22.29 1.39 -15.94
C ASN A 181 -21.20 1.77 -14.91
N LYS A 182 -20.46 2.84 -15.21
CA LYS A 182 -19.29 3.29 -14.44
C LYS A 182 -19.62 3.58 -12.97
N GLU A 183 -20.65 4.37 -12.74
CA GLU A 183 -21.03 4.78 -11.40
C GLU A 183 -21.52 3.59 -10.57
N ALA A 184 -22.30 2.69 -11.17
CA ALA A 184 -22.80 1.48 -10.51
C ALA A 184 -21.66 0.55 -10.10
N VAL A 185 -20.73 0.22 -11.01
CA VAL A 185 -19.60 -0.67 -10.68
C VAL A 185 -18.63 -0.02 -9.69
N LEU A 186 -18.40 1.29 -9.80
CA LEU A 186 -17.58 2.02 -8.84
C LEU A 186 -18.19 1.97 -7.44
N ASN A 187 -19.49 2.27 -7.32
CA ASN A 187 -20.19 2.20 -6.03
C ASN A 187 -20.18 0.77 -5.46
N GLU A 188 -20.40 -0.26 -6.28
CA GLU A 188 -20.39 -1.65 -5.83
C GLU A 188 -19.01 -2.10 -5.32
N THR A 189 -17.93 -1.71 -6.01
CA THR A 189 -16.57 -2.03 -5.59
C THR A 189 -16.19 -1.32 -4.29
N LEU A 190 -16.49 -0.03 -4.15
CA LEU A 190 -16.22 0.73 -2.92
C LEU A 190 -17.06 0.22 -1.74
N CYS A 191 -18.35 -0.06 -1.95
CA CYS A 191 -19.19 -0.68 -0.94
C CYS A 191 -18.66 -2.05 -0.51
N SER A 192 -18.12 -2.83 -1.44
CA SER A 192 -17.51 -4.14 -1.12
C SER A 192 -16.25 -3.99 -0.28
N ILE A 193 -15.39 -3.02 -0.60
CA ILE A 193 -14.21 -2.68 0.19
C ILE A 193 -14.61 -2.21 1.60
N LYS A 194 -15.64 -1.35 1.71
CA LYS A 194 -16.15 -0.88 3.00
C LYS A 194 -16.71 -2.02 3.83
N ARG A 195 -17.54 -2.88 3.20
CA ARG A 195 -18.18 -4.05 3.82
C ARG A 195 -17.16 -5.07 4.31
N ALA A 196 -16.04 -5.23 3.60
CA ALA A 196 -14.95 -6.10 4.03
C ALA A 196 -14.28 -5.61 5.33
N GLY A 197 -14.41 -4.33 5.68
CA GLY A 197 -13.90 -3.79 6.94
C GLY A 197 -12.88 -2.66 6.78
N ALA A 198 -12.67 -2.14 5.56
CA ALA A 198 -11.80 -0.98 5.37
C ALA A 198 -12.40 0.28 6.01
N ASP A 199 -11.60 1.01 6.77
CA ASP A 199 -11.96 2.29 7.36
C ASP A 199 -11.68 3.43 6.37
N MET A 200 -10.64 3.28 5.54
CA MET A 200 -10.16 4.25 4.56
C MET A 200 -9.96 3.60 3.18
N MET A 201 -10.02 4.41 2.12
CA MET A 201 -9.77 3.94 0.75
C MET A 201 -8.82 4.88 0.01
N LEU A 202 -7.75 4.33 -0.55
CA LEU A 202 -6.88 5.03 -1.49
C LEU A 202 -7.35 4.64 -2.89
N THR A 203 -7.93 5.59 -3.63
CA THR A 203 -8.48 5.33 -4.97
C THR A 203 -8.21 6.50 -5.92
N TYR A 204 -7.93 6.18 -7.17
CA TYR A 204 -7.84 7.15 -8.27
C TYR A 204 -9.19 7.80 -8.59
N HIS A 205 -10.31 7.19 -8.16
CA HIS A 205 -11.66 7.76 -8.32
C HIS A 205 -12.05 8.73 -7.21
N ALA A 206 -11.15 9.11 -6.28
CA ALA A 206 -11.51 9.88 -5.08
C ALA A 206 -12.31 11.17 -5.39
N LEU A 207 -11.90 11.93 -6.42
CA LEU A 207 -12.60 13.16 -6.82
C LEU A 207 -13.96 12.89 -7.48
N GLU A 208 -14.10 11.78 -8.20
CA GLU A 208 -15.35 11.36 -8.83
C GLU A 208 -16.36 10.90 -7.78
N VAL A 209 -15.92 10.04 -6.86
CA VAL A 209 -16.72 9.56 -5.72
C VAL A 209 -17.17 10.72 -4.84
N ALA A 210 -16.29 11.69 -4.57
CA ALA A 210 -16.65 12.86 -3.77
C ALA A 210 -17.77 13.70 -4.41
N LYS A 211 -17.84 13.77 -5.74
CA LYS A 211 -18.95 14.45 -6.46
C LYS A 211 -20.25 13.65 -6.31
N ILE A 212 -20.21 12.35 -6.58
CA ILE A 212 -21.37 11.44 -6.45
C ILE A 212 -21.96 11.50 -5.03
N LEU A 213 -21.11 11.47 -3.99
CA LEU A 213 -21.55 11.54 -2.60
C LEU A 213 -22.13 12.90 -2.22
N LYS A 214 -21.75 13.98 -2.92
CA LYS A 214 -22.31 15.31 -2.69
C LYS A 214 -23.67 15.47 -3.36
N GLU A 215 -23.88 14.86 -4.53
CA GLU A 215 -25.15 14.91 -5.26
C GLU A 215 -26.23 14.04 -4.61
N ASN A 216 -25.83 12.96 -3.94
CA ASN A 216 -26.73 12.08 -3.18
C ASN A 216 -27.01 12.53 -1.73
N ARG A 217 -26.55 13.72 -1.34
CA ARG A 217 -26.82 14.34 -0.03
C ARG A 217 -27.85 15.45 -0.17
#